data_AF-A0A554JMV9-F1
#
_entry.id   AF-A0A554JMV9-F1
#
_cell.length_a   1.000
_cell.length_b   1.000
_cell.length_c   1.000
_cell.angle_alpha   90.00
_cell.angle_beta   90.00
_cell.angle_gamma   90.00
#
_symmetry.space_group_name_H-M   'P 1'
#
loop_
_entity.id
_entity.type
_entity.pdbx_description
1 polymer ?
#
loop_
_entity_poly.entity_id
_entity_poly.type
_entity_poly.pdbx_seq_one_letter_code
_entity_poly.pdbx_strand_id
1 'polypeptide(L)'
;EGTRPYGLDGKHKFFTFLKKGLDFTVRKKELKRIAVTTEAGEAVEEKGNMDVEMTIDAIHHTPDYHTAIFFSGDSDFLALVTYLRRRGKKVFVYSSRNNISEELRTGADGYVDVLRIEEDIWGRELQRRPK
;
A
#
# COMPACT_ATOMS: atom_id res chain seq x y z
N GLU A 1 9.05 -6.21 -26.48
CA GLU A 1 8.30 -7.44 -26.15
C GLU A 1 8.39 -7.69 -24.65
N GLY A 2 7.28 -7.68 -23.93
CA GLY A 2 7.34 -7.74 -22.47
C GLY A 2 5.97 -7.83 -21.84
N THR A 3 5.22 -8.88 -22.17
CA THR A 3 3.91 -9.11 -21.54
C THR A 3 3.67 -10.61 -21.42
N ARG A 4 3.85 -11.14 -20.20
CA ARG A 4 3.24 -12.41 -19.81
C ARG A 4 1.73 -12.36 -20.14
N PRO A 5 1.09 -13.47 -20.57
CA PRO A 5 -0.32 -13.48 -20.92
C PRO A 5 -1.17 -13.58 -19.64
N TYR A 6 -1.12 -12.57 -18.78
CA TYR A 6 -2.15 -12.41 -17.76
C TYR A 6 -3.29 -11.61 -18.36
N GLY A 7 -4.53 -12.08 -18.19
CA GLY A 7 -5.73 -11.32 -18.56
C GLY A 7 -5.71 -9.95 -17.88
N LEU A 8 -5.39 -8.90 -18.65
CA LEU A 8 -5.33 -7.52 -18.18
C LEU A 8 -6.68 -7.01 -17.68
N ASP A 9 -7.76 -7.67 -18.08
CA ASP A 9 -9.14 -7.35 -17.74
C ASP A 9 -9.40 -7.36 -16.22
N GLY A 10 -8.86 -8.34 -15.49
CA GLY A 10 -9.02 -8.41 -14.02
C GLY A 10 -8.35 -7.24 -13.29
N LYS A 11 -7.11 -6.92 -13.66
CA LYS A 11 -6.37 -5.77 -13.08
C LYS A 11 -7.03 -4.43 -13.47
N HIS A 12 -7.48 -4.30 -14.71
CA HIS A 12 -8.16 -3.11 -15.18
C HIS A 12 -9.49 -2.88 -14.43
N LYS A 13 -10.30 -3.93 -14.25
CA LYS A 13 -11.52 -3.89 -13.45
C LYS A 13 -11.24 -3.50 -12.00
N PHE A 14 -10.22 -4.09 -11.39
CA PHE A 14 -9.83 -3.77 -10.01
C PHE A 14 -9.42 -2.30 -9.83
N PHE A 15 -8.50 -1.79 -10.67
CA PHE A 15 -8.11 -0.37 -10.59
C PHE A 15 -9.25 0.59 -10.91
N THR A 16 -10.14 0.20 -11.82
CA THR A 16 -11.34 0.98 -12.14
C THR A 16 -12.29 1.02 -10.95
N PHE A 17 -12.45 -0.10 -10.24
CA PHE A 17 -13.26 -0.17 -9.02
C PHE A 17 -12.69 0.73 -7.91
N LEU A 18 -11.39 0.67 -7.64
CA LEU A 18 -10.74 1.55 -6.66
C LEU A 18 -10.94 3.03 -7.02
N LYS A 19 -10.69 3.40 -8.29
CA LYS A 19 -10.75 4.80 -8.73
C LYS A 19 -12.17 5.35 -8.89
N LYS A 20 -13.08 4.60 -9.51
CA LYS A 20 -14.43 5.07 -9.85
C LYS A 20 -15.50 4.64 -8.85
N GLY A 21 -15.28 3.51 -8.19
CA GLY A 21 -16.23 2.95 -7.21
C GLY A 21 -15.99 3.47 -5.80
N LEU A 22 -14.72 3.56 -5.40
CA LEU A 22 -14.30 3.98 -4.05
C LEU A 22 -13.62 5.35 -3.99
N ASP A 23 -13.46 6.01 -5.15
CA ASP A 23 -12.84 7.34 -5.29
C ASP A 23 -11.39 7.43 -4.76
N PHE A 24 -10.65 6.33 -4.81
CA PHE A 24 -9.24 6.33 -4.47
C PHE A 24 -8.37 6.93 -5.57
N THR A 25 -7.35 7.68 -5.16
CA THR A 25 -6.24 8.04 -6.05
C THR A 25 -5.33 6.83 -6.24
N VAL A 26 -5.48 6.14 -7.37
CA VAL A 26 -4.67 4.96 -7.71
C VAL A 26 -3.36 5.39 -8.37
N ARG A 27 -2.24 5.20 -7.66
CA ARG A 27 -0.88 5.36 -8.18
C ARG A 27 -0.36 4.04 -8.77
N LYS A 28 0.36 4.10 -9.88
CA LYS A 28 0.98 2.94 -10.53
C LYS A 28 2.46 3.24 -10.78
N LYS A 29 3.29 2.20 -10.74
CA LYS A 29 4.71 2.25 -11.05
C LYS A 29 5.06 1.12 -12.00
N GLU A 30 5.94 1.40 -12.95
CA GLU A 30 6.45 0.39 -13.86
C GLU A 30 7.41 -0.54 -13.11
N LEU A 31 7.35 -1.83 -13.41
CA LEU A 31 8.25 -2.81 -12.81
C LEU A 31 9.67 -2.58 -13.35
N LYS A 32 10.61 -2.38 -12.43
CA LYS A 32 12.02 -2.29 -12.79
C LYS A 32 12.59 -3.70 -12.91
N ARG A 33 13.13 -4.03 -14.09
CA ARG A 33 13.81 -5.31 -14.35
C ARG A 33 15.31 -5.09 -14.23
N ILE A 34 15.96 -5.84 -13.35
CA ILE A 34 17.39 -5.76 -13.09
C ILE A 34 17.99 -7.09 -13.52
N ALA A 35 18.92 -7.07 -14.47
CA ALA A 35 19.70 -8.25 -14.81
C ALA A 35 20.73 -8.47 -13.70
N VAL A 36 20.72 -9.66 -13.10
CA VAL A 36 21.60 -10.07 -12.02
C VAL A 36 22.38 -11.30 -12.51
N THR A 37 23.70 -11.24 -12.47
CA THR A 37 24.54 -12.40 -12.79
C THR A 37 24.62 -13.29 -11.55
N THR A 38 24.13 -14.53 -11.68
CA THR A 38 24.22 -15.58 -10.65
C THR A 38 25.21 -16.64 -11.10
N GLU A 39 25.64 -17.52 -10.20
CA GLU A 39 26.52 -18.66 -10.54
C GLU A 39 25.91 -19.60 -11.60
N ALA A 40 24.59 -19.58 -11.78
CA ALA A 40 23.85 -20.36 -12.78
C ALA A 40 23.57 -19.60 -14.09
N GLY A 41 24.05 -18.35 -14.24
CA GLY A 41 23.84 -17.50 -15.42
C GLY A 41 23.15 -16.16 -15.12
N GLU A 42 22.69 -15.46 -16.16
CA GLU A 42 21.94 -14.20 -16.03
C GLU A 42 20.48 -14.45 -15.59
N ALA A 43 20.11 -13.92 -14.44
CA ALA A 43 18.74 -13.88 -13.93
C ALA A 43 18.16 -12.46 -14.05
N VAL A 44 16.84 -12.33 -14.10
CA VAL A 44 16.16 -11.03 -14.06
C VAL A 44 15.38 -10.91 -12.77
N GLU A 45 15.79 -9.99 -11.90
CA GLU A 45 15.08 -9.62 -10.69
C GLU A 45 14.10 -8.47 -11.00
N GLU A 46 12.85 -8.62 -10.58
CA GLU A 46 11.82 -7.60 -10.79
C GLU A 46 11.59 -6.85 -9.46
N LYS A 47 11.81 -5.54 -9.45
CA LYS A 47 11.53 -4.67 -8.29
C LYS A 47 10.35 -3.75 -8.58
N GLY A 48 9.40 -3.72 -7.65
CA GLY A 48 8.13 -3.00 -7.80
C GLY A 48 7.54 -2.44 -6.51
N ASN A 49 8.37 -2.23 -5.48
CA ASN A 49 7.91 -1.61 -4.24
C ASN A 49 7.54 -0.13 -4.45
N MET A 50 6.66 0.38 -3.59
CA MET A 50 6.11 1.73 -3.66
C MET A 50 6.49 2.57 -2.43
N ASP A 51 7.43 2.09 -1.61
CA ASP A 51 7.69 2.63 -0.27
C ASP A 51 8.21 4.07 -0.34
N VAL A 52 9.06 4.35 -1.32
CA VAL A 52 9.60 5.70 -1.58
C VAL A 52 8.50 6.63 -2.04
N GLU A 53 7.70 6.25 -3.04
CA GLU A 53 6.61 7.07 -3.56
C GLU A 53 5.56 7.36 -2.49
N MET A 54 5.19 6.34 -1.69
CA MET A 54 4.27 6.50 -0.56
C MET A 54 4.83 7.43 0.52
N THR A 55 6.12 7.29 0.83
CA THR A 55 6.80 8.15 1.82
C THR A 55 6.80 9.60 1.37
N ILE A 56 7.12 9.86 0.09
CA ILE A 56 7.12 11.20 -0.47
C ILE A 56 5.71 11.80 -0.45
N ASP A 57 4.69 11.06 -0.92
CA ASP A 57 3.31 11.55 -0.94
C ASP A 57 2.81 11.87 0.49
N ALA A 58 3.09 11.01 1.47
CA ALA A 58 2.70 11.25 2.87
C ALA A 58 3.38 12.50 3.46
N ILE A 59 4.68 12.68 3.21
CA ILE A 59 5.41 13.86 3.69
C ILE A 59 4.93 15.13 2.98
N HIS A 60 4.74 15.07 1.66
CA HIS A 60 4.31 16.22 0.86
C HIS A 60 2.94 16.74 1.30
N HIS A 61 2.01 15.83 1.56
CA HIS A 61 0.64 16.15 2.01
C HIS A 61 0.51 16.33 3.52
N THR A 62 1.62 16.30 4.28
CA THR A 62 1.59 16.56 5.72
C THR A 62 0.80 17.82 6.13
N PRO A 63 0.79 18.97 5.44
CA PRO A 63 -0.07 20.09 5.82
C PRO A 63 -1.58 19.82 5.64
N ASP A 64 -1.95 18.87 4.78
CA ASP A 64 -3.33 18.67 4.29
C ASP A 64 -4.14 17.67 5.14
N TYR A 65 -3.52 16.96 6.07
CA TYR A 65 -4.19 15.99 6.93
C TYR A 65 -3.75 16.07 8.39
N HIS A 66 -4.60 15.62 9.31
CA HIS A 66 -4.24 15.45 10.73
C HIS A 66 -3.82 14.01 11.06
N THR A 67 -4.47 13.04 10.42
CA THR A 67 -4.31 11.61 10.71
C THR A 67 -3.90 10.87 9.45
N ALA A 68 -2.85 10.06 9.53
CA ALA A 68 -2.43 9.13 8.49
C ALA A 68 -2.82 7.69 8.87
N ILE A 69 -3.31 6.94 7.89
CA ILE A 69 -3.63 5.52 8.04
C ILE A 69 -2.82 4.75 7.00
N PHE A 70 -1.92 3.87 7.46
CA PHE A 70 -1.10 3.03 6.60
C PHE A 70 -1.64 1.61 6.58
N PHE A 71 -2.01 1.13 5.40
CA PHE A 71 -2.32 -0.28 5.16
C PHE A 71 -1.05 -1.02 4.72
N SER A 72 -0.13 -1.23 5.65
CA SER A 72 1.14 -1.94 5.43
C SER A 72 1.67 -2.47 6.76
N GLY A 73 2.37 -3.60 6.73
CA GLY A 73 3.11 -4.12 7.87
C GLY A 73 4.63 -4.07 7.71
N ASP A 74 5.11 -3.35 6.69
CA ASP A 74 6.53 -3.23 6.38
C ASP A 74 7.26 -2.32 7.41
N SER A 75 8.31 -2.86 8.03
CA SER A 75 9.14 -2.16 9.01
C SER A 75 9.80 -0.90 8.46
N ASP A 76 10.03 -0.81 7.16
CA ASP A 76 10.73 0.33 6.53
C ASP A 76 9.94 1.64 6.71
N PHE A 77 8.63 1.57 6.97
CA PHE A 77 7.81 2.74 7.26
C PHE A 77 8.00 3.31 8.67
N LEU A 78 8.73 2.66 9.58
CA LEU A 78 8.92 3.15 10.96
C LEU A 78 9.52 4.56 11.00
N ALA A 79 10.47 4.86 10.11
CA ALA A 79 11.06 6.18 9.99
C ALA A 79 10.03 7.24 9.57
N LEU A 80 9.15 6.90 8.62
CA LEU A 80 8.05 7.76 8.19
C LEU A 80 7.04 7.98 9.32
N VAL A 81 6.61 6.91 10.00
CA VAL A 81 5.70 6.99 11.15
C VAL A 81 6.26 7.95 12.20
N THR A 82 7.53 7.77 12.57
CA THR A 82 8.20 8.63 13.55
C THR A 82 8.28 10.09 13.08
N TYR A 83 8.61 10.32 11.80
CA TYR A 83 8.68 11.65 11.20
C TYR A 83 7.34 12.38 11.24
N LEU A 84 6.24 11.68 10.96
CA LEU A 84 4.88 12.23 10.97
C LEU A 84 4.41 12.53 12.40
N ARG A 85 4.65 11.61 13.33
CA ARG A 85 4.28 11.80 14.75
C ARG A 85 5.01 12.98 15.38
N ARG A 86 6.29 13.18 15.07
CA ARG A 86 7.06 14.37 15.48
C ARG A 86 6.48 15.69 14.97
N ARG A 87 5.66 15.66 13.92
CA ARG A 87 4.92 16.82 13.38
C ARG A 87 3.48 16.90 13.89
N GLY A 88 3.17 16.19 14.97
CA GLY A 88 1.86 16.19 15.60
C GLY A 88 0.79 15.44 14.81
N LYS A 89 1.16 14.62 13.82
CA LYS A 89 0.20 13.76 13.10
C LYS A 89 -0.10 12.53 13.92
N LYS A 90 -1.37 12.11 13.90
CA LYS A 90 -1.76 10.78 14.41
C LYS A 90 -1.54 9.75 13.32
N VAL A 91 -0.90 8.63 13.64
CA VAL A 91 -0.57 7.59 12.67
C VAL A 91 -1.12 6.25 13.13
N PHE A 92 -1.96 5.62 12.31
CA PHE A 92 -2.50 4.29 12.55
C PHE A 92 -2.01 3.31 11.50
N VAL A 93 -1.67 2.10 11.92
CA VAL A 93 -1.20 1.04 11.04
C VAL A 93 -2.22 -0.09 11.00
N TYR A 94 -2.56 -0.52 9.80
CA TYR A 94 -3.49 -1.61 9.52
C TYR A 94 -2.73 -2.67 8.72
N SER A 95 -2.64 -3.88 9.25
CA SER A 95 -2.06 -5.01 8.52
C SER A 95 -2.55 -6.32 9.12
N SER A 96 -2.20 -7.44 8.49
CA SER A 96 -2.40 -8.75 9.10
C SER A 96 -1.36 -8.96 10.20
N ARG A 97 -1.77 -9.51 11.35
CA ARG A 97 -0.85 -9.79 12.48
C ARG A 97 0.38 -10.63 12.12
N ASN A 98 0.27 -11.49 11.11
CA ASN A 98 1.38 -12.34 10.67
C ASN A 98 2.43 -11.59 9.82
N ASN A 99 2.12 -10.36 9.37
CA ASN A 99 2.90 -9.61 8.39
C ASN A 99 3.30 -8.22 8.91
N ILE A 100 3.45 -8.03 10.23
CA ILE A 100 3.88 -6.75 10.82
C ILE A 100 5.09 -6.91 11.73
N SER A 101 6.03 -5.96 11.65
CA SER A 101 7.14 -5.88 12.60
C SER A 101 6.69 -5.34 13.97
N GLU A 102 7.33 -5.82 15.04
CA GLU A 102 7.02 -5.36 16.40
C GLU A 102 7.31 -3.87 16.60
N GLU A 103 8.35 -3.36 15.94
CA GLU A 103 8.77 -1.96 15.97
C GLU A 103 7.71 -1.06 15.33
N LEU A 104 7.16 -1.44 14.18
CA LEU A 104 6.11 -0.65 13.52
C LEU A 104 4.83 -0.65 14.35
N ARG A 105 4.48 -1.80 14.95
CA ARG A 105 3.31 -1.95 15.81
C ARG A 105 3.37 -1.02 17.03
N THR A 106 4.55 -0.83 17.61
CA THR A 106 4.75 0.01 18.80
C THR A 106 5.08 1.47 18.45
N GLY A 107 5.57 1.74 17.25
CA GLY A 107 5.94 3.08 16.79
C GLY A 107 4.76 3.96 16.37
N ALA A 108 3.63 3.37 16.00
CA ALA A 108 2.40 4.07 15.63
C ALA A 108 1.55 4.48 16.85
N ASP A 109 0.56 5.36 16.65
CA ASP A 109 -0.42 5.72 17.69
C ASP A 109 -1.48 4.63 17.89
N GLY A 110 -1.63 3.73 16.91
CA GLY A 110 -2.47 2.56 17.05
C GLY A 110 -2.22 1.53 15.94
N TYR A 111 -2.54 0.29 16.25
CA TYR A 111 -2.46 -0.84 15.33
C TYR A 111 -3.79 -1.59 15.29
N VAL A 112 -4.26 -1.92 14.08
CA VAL A 112 -5.45 -2.74 13.86
C VAL A 112 -5.08 -3.96 13.01
N ASP A 113 -5.39 -5.14 13.54
CA ASP A 113 -5.27 -6.40 12.81
C ASP A 113 -6.47 -6.55 11.86
N VAL A 114 -6.24 -6.40 10.56
CA VAL A 114 -7.32 -6.45 9.56
C VAL A 114 -8.03 -7.79 9.51
N LEU A 115 -7.39 -8.86 10.00
CA LEU A 115 -7.98 -10.20 10.08
C LEU A 115 -8.99 -10.36 11.22
N ARG A 116 -9.05 -9.41 12.16
CA ARG A 116 -9.96 -9.40 13.31
C ARG A 116 -11.13 -8.45 13.15
N ILE A 117 -11.24 -7.81 11.99
CA ILE A 117 -12.38 -6.97 11.66
C ILE A 117 -13.53 -7.92 11.32
N GLU A 118 -14.44 -8.09 12.27
CA GLU A 118 -15.62 -8.97 12.13
C GLU A 118 -16.85 -8.16 11.70
N GLU A 119 -16.80 -6.84 11.86
CA GLU A 119 -17.86 -5.94 11.49
C GLU A 119 -18.02 -5.85 9.97
N ASP A 120 -19.26 -5.69 9.51
CA ASP A 120 -19.54 -5.39 8.10
C ASP A 120 -19.02 -3.99 7.77
N ILE A 121 -17.85 -3.94 7.14
CA ILE A 121 -17.17 -2.70 6.73
C ILE A 121 -17.68 -2.16 5.39
N TRP A 122 -18.64 -2.81 4.75
CA TRP A 122 -19.24 -2.30 3.51
C TRP A 122 -20.25 -1.20 3.83
N GLY A 123 -19.75 0.02 4.05
CA GLY A 123 -20.56 1.20 4.41
C GLY A 123 -21.64 1.62 3.39
N ARG A 124 -21.71 0.97 2.21
CA ARG A 124 -22.82 1.01 1.23
C ARG A 124 -22.88 -0.33 0.51
N GLU A 125 -24.09 -0.82 0.23
CA GLU A 125 -24.29 -1.94 -0.71
C GLU A 125 -23.61 -1.58 -2.04
N LEU A 126 -22.73 -2.45 -2.54
CA LEU A 126 -21.99 -2.24 -3.79
C LEU A 126 -22.97 -2.16 -4.98
N GLN A 127 -23.52 -0.98 -5.24
CA GLN A 127 -24.39 -0.72 -6.38
C GLN A 127 -23.57 -0.86 -7.67
N ARG A 128 -23.61 -2.04 -8.30
CA ARG A 128 -23.05 -2.24 -9.64
C ARG A 128 -23.76 -1.28 -10.59
N ARG A 129 -23.01 -0.36 -11.21
CA ARG A 129 -23.55 0.39 -12.34
C ARG A 129 -23.96 -0.61 -13.44
N PRO A 130 -25.21 -0.57 -13.93
CA PRO A 130 -25.62 -1.41 -15.04
C PRO A 130 -24.74 -1.13 -16.27
N LYS A 131 -24.45 -2.20 -17.01
CA LYS A 131 -23.56 -2.22 -18.17
C LYS A 131 -24.13 -1.45 -19.35
#